data_AF-A0A6J4TXP7-F1
#
_entry.id   AF-A0A6J4TXP7-F1
#
_cell.length_a   1.000
_cell.length_b   1.000
_cell.length_c   1.000
_cell.angle_alpha   90.00
_cell.angle_beta   90.00
_cell.angle_gamma   90.00
#
_symmetry.space_group_name_H-M   'P 1'
#
loop_
_entity.id
_entity.type
_entity.pdbx_description
1 polymer ?
#
loop_
_entity_poly.entity_id
_entity_poly.type
_entity_poly.pdbx_seq_one_letter_code
_entity_poly.pdbx_strand_id
1 'polypeptide(L)'
;MQSCNDTVVVIIGVLAAIAIPAYLGQQEKAEDTAAQAQLRTAASAQQLHYAKEDAYADDVEALEAHGFRQGDQPVTVVSGDADGYCMEAPGGASEEFHITHDTGRPEPGGCPAG
;
A
#
# COMPACT_ATOMS: atom_id res chain seq x y z
N MET A 1 -48.57 7.71 10.08
CA MET A 1 -47.36 7.23 9.37
C MET A 1 -46.21 8.25 9.39
N GLN A 2 -46.45 9.56 9.50
CA GLN A 2 -45.39 10.59 9.58
C GLN A 2 -44.55 10.58 10.89
N SER A 3 -45.12 10.15 12.02
CA SER A 3 -44.46 10.26 13.34
C SER A 3 -43.36 9.22 13.62
N CYS A 4 -43.27 8.13 12.86
CA CYS A 4 -42.22 7.11 13.06
C CYS A 4 -40.95 7.39 12.22
N ASN A 5 -41.04 8.23 11.19
CA ASN A 5 -39.90 8.49 10.31
C ASN A 5 -38.96 9.58 10.88
N ASP A 6 -39.51 10.53 11.62
CA ASP A 6 -38.76 11.62 12.26
C ASP A 6 -37.76 11.07 13.30
N THR A 7 -38.20 10.09 14.10
CA THR A 7 -37.35 9.42 15.11
C THR A 7 -36.22 8.61 14.48
N VAL A 8 -36.44 8.01 13.31
CA VAL A 8 -35.42 7.23 12.59
C VAL A 8 -34.32 8.14 12.07
N VAL A 9 -34.68 9.29 11.48
CA VAL A 9 -33.69 10.26 10.96
C VAL A 9 -32.85 10.84 12.10
N VAL A 10 -33.47 11.14 13.26
CA VAL A 10 -32.76 11.62 14.45
C VAL A 10 -31.80 10.56 15.00
N ILE A 11 -32.22 9.29 15.09
CA ILE A 11 -31.37 8.21 15.62
C ILE A 11 -30.21 7.90 14.65
N ILE A 12 -30.45 7.86 13.34
CA ILE A 12 -29.38 7.66 12.35
C ILE A 12 -28.36 8.82 12.41
N GLY A 13 -28.82 10.06 12.62
CA GLY A 13 -27.94 11.22 12.79
C GLY A 13 -27.00 11.12 14.00
N VAL A 14 -27.50 10.63 15.14
CA VAL A 14 -26.69 10.41 16.36
C VAL A 14 -25.69 9.27 16.17
N LEU A 15 -26.09 8.17 15.53
CA LEU A 15 -25.20 7.04 15.26
C LEU A 15 -24.08 7.41 14.27
N ALA A 16 -24.40 8.19 13.23
CA ALA A 16 -23.42 8.65 12.25
C ALA A 16 -22.33 9.53 12.90
N ALA A 17 -22.69 10.39 13.85
CA ALA A 17 -21.75 11.26 14.55
C ALA A 17 -20.65 10.50 15.32
N ILE A 18 -20.94 9.29 15.81
CA ILE A 18 -19.97 8.43 16.53
C ILE A 18 -19.18 7.55 15.56
N ALA A 19 -19.80 7.17 14.44
CA ALA A 19 -19.20 6.25 13.46
C ALA A 19 -18.11 6.90 12.59
N ILE A 20 -18.25 8.19 12.24
CA ILE A 20 -17.29 8.91 11.39
C ILE A 20 -15.84 8.89 11.94
N PRO A 21 -15.58 9.24 13.22
CA PRO A 21 -14.20 9.25 13.72
C PRO A 21 -13.57 7.85 13.77
N ALA A 22 -14.36 6.81 14.04
CA ALA A 22 -13.87 5.43 14.01
C ALA A 22 -13.55 4.96 12.59
N TYR A 23 -14.28 5.44 11.57
CA TYR A 23 -14.07 5.05 10.18
C TYR A 23 -12.80 5.67 9.57
N LEU A 24 -12.44 6.90 9.95
CA LEU A 24 -11.22 7.56 9.47
C LEU A 24 -9.96 6.81 9.94
N GLY A 25 -9.84 6.51 11.22
CA GLY A 25 -8.67 5.77 11.75
C GLY A 25 -8.57 4.31 11.29
N GLN A 26 -9.66 3.72 10.78
CA GLN A 26 -9.64 2.38 10.17
C GLN A 26 -9.22 2.43 8.71
N GLN A 27 -9.55 3.50 7.98
CA GLN A 27 -9.05 3.70 6.61
C GLN A 27 -7.53 3.87 6.62
N GLU A 28 -6.97 4.71 7.50
CA GLU A 28 -5.52 4.92 7.57
C GLU A 28 -4.76 3.60 7.80
N LYS A 29 -5.27 2.73 8.67
CA LYS A 29 -4.70 1.39 8.92
C LYS A 29 -4.88 0.42 7.76
N ALA A 30 -6.00 0.52 7.05
CA ALA A 30 -6.26 -0.29 5.87
C ALA A 30 -5.33 0.09 4.72
N GLU A 31 -5.07 1.38 4.54
CA GLU A 31 -4.11 1.91 3.56
C GLU A 31 -2.68 1.50 3.91
N ASP A 32 -2.27 1.58 5.18
CA ASP A 32 -0.99 1.05 5.67
C ASP A 32 -0.82 -0.45 5.33
N THR A 33 -1.84 -1.25 5.66
CA THR A 33 -1.84 -2.68 5.34
C THR A 33 -1.82 -2.92 3.84
N ALA A 34 -2.51 -2.10 3.05
CA ALA A 34 -2.52 -2.17 1.60
C ALA A 34 -1.15 -1.86 1.02
N ALA A 35 -0.47 -0.81 1.49
CA ALA A 35 0.89 -0.46 1.09
C ALA A 35 1.86 -1.63 1.33
N GLN A 36 1.84 -2.20 2.54
CA GLN A 36 2.66 -3.37 2.87
C GLN A 36 2.36 -4.60 2.00
N ALA A 37 1.10 -4.87 1.68
CA ALA A 37 0.70 -5.97 0.82
C ALA A 37 1.14 -5.75 -0.64
N GLN A 38 1.04 -4.51 -1.11
CA GLN A 38 1.49 -4.11 -2.44
C GLN A 38 3.00 -4.25 -2.59
N LEU A 39 3.78 -3.81 -1.61
CA LEU A 39 5.24 -3.99 -1.58
C LEU A 39 5.65 -5.47 -1.62
N ARG A 40 4.93 -6.36 -0.90
CA ARG A 40 5.17 -7.81 -0.95
C ARG A 40 4.85 -8.41 -2.32
N THR A 41 3.79 -7.92 -2.95
CA THR A 41 3.40 -8.35 -4.30
C THR A 41 4.42 -7.86 -5.33
N ALA A 42 4.91 -6.63 -5.19
CA ALA A 42 5.98 -6.07 -6.00
C ALA A 42 7.28 -6.85 -5.82
N ALA A 43 7.67 -7.20 -4.59
CA ALA A 43 8.82 -8.04 -4.30
C ALA A 43 8.72 -9.44 -4.93
N SER A 44 7.53 -10.01 -4.99
CA SER A 44 7.30 -11.28 -5.69
C SER A 44 7.47 -11.13 -7.21
N ALA A 45 7.03 -10.01 -7.78
CA ALA A 45 7.24 -9.71 -9.19
C ALA A 45 8.72 -9.41 -9.52
N GLN A 46 9.45 -8.73 -8.61
CA GLN A 46 10.91 -8.54 -8.69
C GLN A 46 11.64 -9.88 -8.79
N GLN A 47 11.29 -10.83 -7.91
CA GLN A 47 11.88 -12.17 -7.95
C GLN A 47 11.59 -12.91 -9.26
N LEU A 48 10.40 -12.71 -9.84
CA LEU A 48 10.02 -13.32 -11.11
C LEU A 48 10.79 -12.70 -12.29
N HIS A 49 11.06 -11.40 -12.24
CA HIS A 49 11.91 -10.68 -13.21
C HIS A 49 13.36 -11.17 -13.11
N TYR A 50 13.91 -11.22 -11.90
CA TYR A 50 15.26 -11.72 -11.64
C TYR A 50 15.46 -13.15 -12.13
N ALA A 51 14.46 -14.03 -11.95
CA ALA A 51 14.52 -15.40 -12.45
C ALA A 51 14.57 -15.52 -14.00
N LYS A 52 14.29 -14.44 -14.74
CA LYS A 52 14.29 -14.41 -16.22
C LYS A 52 15.43 -13.60 -16.81
N GLU A 53 15.76 -12.47 -16.18
CA GLU A 53 16.72 -11.50 -16.72
C GLU A 53 18.03 -11.44 -15.92
N ASP A 54 18.14 -12.25 -14.84
CA ASP A 54 19.29 -12.28 -13.91
C ASP A 54 19.62 -10.90 -13.30
N ALA A 55 18.64 -9.99 -13.29
CA ALA A 55 18.72 -8.64 -12.74
C ALA A 55 17.39 -8.24 -12.09
N TYR A 56 17.43 -7.34 -11.10
CA TYR A 56 16.21 -6.74 -10.55
C TYR A 56 15.74 -5.60 -11.45
N ALA A 57 14.45 -5.28 -11.38
CA ALA A 57 13.86 -4.20 -12.16
C ALA A 57 14.06 -2.88 -11.42
N ASP A 58 14.64 -1.88 -12.09
CA ASP A 58 14.72 -0.48 -11.62
C ASP A 58 13.42 0.31 -11.85
N ASP A 59 12.49 -0.22 -12.65
CA ASP A 59 11.28 0.47 -13.06
C ASP A 59 10.03 -0.38 -12.83
N VAL A 60 8.94 0.25 -12.36
CA VAL A 60 7.64 -0.42 -12.14
C VAL A 60 7.08 -1.06 -13.42
N GLU A 61 7.40 -0.50 -14.58
CA GLU A 61 6.90 -0.95 -15.89
C GLU A 61 7.44 -2.35 -16.25
N ALA A 62 8.67 -2.67 -15.86
CA ALA A 62 9.25 -4.00 -16.02
C ALA A 62 8.56 -5.04 -15.13
N LEU A 63 8.08 -4.63 -13.95
CA LEU A 63 7.26 -5.49 -13.08
C LEU A 63 5.86 -5.71 -13.65
N GLU A 64 5.26 -4.70 -14.29
CA GLU A 64 3.95 -4.81 -14.94
C GLU A 64 3.97 -5.84 -16.08
N ALA A 65 5.09 -5.95 -16.81
CA ALA A 65 5.31 -7.00 -17.80
C ALA A 65 5.28 -8.42 -17.20
N HIS A 66 5.52 -8.55 -15.89
CA HIS A 66 5.45 -9.79 -15.13
C HIS A 66 4.17 -9.96 -14.32
N GLY A 67 3.16 -9.13 -14.58
CA GLY A 67 1.84 -9.25 -13.99
C GLY A 67 1.67 -8.52 -12.67
N PHE A 68 2.64 -7.68 -12.27
CA PHE A 68 2.42 -6.71 -11.21
C PHE A 68 1.34 -5.71 -11.63
N ARG A 69 0.44 -5.38 -10.71
CA ARG A 69 -0.60 -4.38 -10.92
C ARG A 69 -0.55 -3.41 -9.76
N GLN A 70 -0.40 -2.14 -10.10
CA GLN A 70 -0.56 -1.09 -9.10
C GLN A 70 -2.00 -1.10 -8.58
N GLY A 71 -2.10 -0.89 -7.28
CA GLY A 71 -3.34 -0.85 -6.54
C GLY A 71 -3.59 0.57 -6.07
N ASP A 72 -4.39 0.70 -5.02
CA ASP A 72 -4.74 2.00 -4.46
C ASP A 72 -3.51 2.77 -3.91
N GLN A 73 -2.54 2.02 -3.36
CA GLN A 73 -1.23 2.55 -2.97
C GLN A 73 -0.21 2.26 -4.08
N PRO A 74 0.24 3.28 -4.85
CA PRO A 74 1.20 3.10 -5.94
C PRO A 74 2.58 2.74 -5.38
N VAL A 75 3.18 1.68 -5.93
CA VAL A 75 4.55 1.29 -5.55
C VAL A 75 5.52 1.95 -6.52
N THR A 76 6.49 2.68 -5.99
CA THR A 76 7.59 3.29 -6.74
C THR A 76 8.84 2.46 -6.54
N VAL A 77 9.56 2.19 -7.62
CA VAL A 77 10.89 1.58 -7.55
C VAL A 77 11.91 2.71 -7.48
N VAL A 78 12.75 2.71 -6.44
CA VAL A 78 13.79 3.75 -6.24
C VAL A 78 15.12 3.29 -6.81
N SER A 79 15.42 2.00 -6.65
CA SER A 79 16.61 1.34 -7.19
C SER A 79 16.35 -0.15 -7.40
N GLY A 80 16.99 -0.74 -8.41
CA GLY A 80 16.86 -2.15 -8.75
C GLY A 80 18.08 -2.67 -9.50
N ASP A 81 19.21 -2.84 -8.83
CA ASP A 81 20.44 -3.37 -9.43
C ASP A 81 20.53 -4.90 -9.32
N ALA A 82 21.58 -5.51 -9.87
CA ALA A 82 21.82 -6.97 -9.75
C ALA A 82 22.00 -7.46 -8.29
N ASP A 83 22.49 -6.59 -7.40
CA ASP A 83 22.81 -6.90 -6.00
C ASP A 83 21.64 -6.64 -5.04
N GLY A 84 20.64 -5.84 -5.44
CA GLY A 84 19.50 -5.54 -4.58
C GLY A 84 18.54 -4.52 -5.17
N TYR A 85 17.36 -4.43 -4.57
CA TYR A 85 16.32 -3.48 -4.95
C TYR A 85 15.81 -2.72 -3.72
N CYS A 86 15.29 -1.52 -3.96
CA CYS A 86 14.49 -0.78 -3.01
C CYS A 86 13.21 -0.25 -3.68
N MET A 87 12.08 -0.57 -3.06
CA MET A 87 10.76 -0.09 -3.49
C MET A 87 10.06 0.58 -2.33
N GLU A 88 9.31 1.63 -2.63
CA GLU A 88 8.55 2.40 -1.66
C GLU A 88 7.08 2.53 -2.05
N ALA A 89 6.20 2.65 -1.07
CA ALA A 89 4.77 2.83 -1.25
C ALA A 89 4.24 3.80 -0.19
N PRO A 90 3.33 4.72 -0.55
CA PRO A 90 2.67 5.59 0.42
C PRO A 90 1.68 4.77 1.27
N GLY A 91 1.51 5.17 2.52
CA GLY A 91 0.46 4.68 3.44
C GLY A 91 -0.55 5.78 3.80
N GLY A 92 -1.60 5.42 4.53
CA GLY A 92 -2.76 6.29 4.74
C GLY A 92 -2.54 7.54 5.59
N ALA A 93 -1.45 7.59 6.38
CA ALA A 93 -1.15 8.69 7.29
C ALA A 93 0.08 9.51 6.87
N SER A 94 0.42 9.56 5.57
CA SER A 94 1.67 10.11 5.03
C SER A 94 2.95 9.40 5.51
N GLU A 95 2.79 8.24 6.16
CA GLU A 95 3.89 7.31 6.37
C GLU A 95 4.18 6.56 5.08
N GLU A 96 5.43 6.60 4.64
CA GLU A 96 5.93 5.80 3.53
C GLU A 96 6.45 4.48 4.06
N PHE A 97 6.27 3.41 3.30
CA PHE A 97 6.83 2.10 3.57
C PHE A 97 7.82 1.75 2.47
N HIS A 98 8.96 1.21 2.84
CA HIS A 98 9.91 0.67 1.88
C HIS A 98 10.14 -0.83 2.11
N ILE A 99 10.55 -1.53 1.05
CA ILE A 99 11.03 -2.90 1.12
C ILE A 99 12.37 -2.98 0.38
N THR A 100 13.37 -3.56 1.04
CA THR A 100 14.67 -3.86 0.44
C THR A 100 14.87 -5.36 0.27
N HIS A 101 15.78 -5.73 -0.63
CA HIS A 101 16.19 -7.12 -0.82
C HIS A 101 16.71 -7.77 0.48
N ASP A 102 17.45 -7.03 1.31
CA ASP A 102 18.12 -7.54 2.52
C ASP A 102 17.14 -7.88 3.64
N THR A 103 16.11 -7.04 3.83
CA THR A 103 15.16 -7.20 4.93
C THR A 103 13.95 -8.05 4.53
N GLY A 104 13.58 -8.06 3.24
CA GLY A 104 12.47 -8.87 2.70
C GLY A 104 11.11 -8.58 3.36
N ARG A 105 11.00 -7.46 4.07
CA ARG A 105 9.83 -7.04 4.84
C ARG A 105 9.62 -5.54 4.65
N PRO A 106 8.37 -5.09 4.48
CA PRO A 106 8.08 -3.67 4.46
C PRO A 106 8.35 -3.04 5.82
N GLU A 107 9.15 -1.98 5.84
CA GLU A 107 9.51 -1.19 7.00
C GLU A 107 9.06 0.27 6.81
N PRO A 108 8.69 0.98 7.89
CA PRO A 108 8.31 2.39 7.78
C PRO A 108 9.53 3.28 7.50
N GLY A 109 9.35 4.26 6.64
CA GLY A 109 10.35 5.22 6.17
C GLY A 109 10.57 5.13 4.66
N GLY A 110 11.29 6.11 4.10
CA GLY A 110 11.73 6.08 2.70
C GLY A 110 12.88 5.10 2.47
N CYS A 111 13.12 4.74 1.22
CA CYS A 111 14.26 3.92 0.84
C CYS A 111 15.58 4.52 1.35
N PRO A 112 16.44 3.75 2.04
CA PRO A 112 17.76 4.24 2.40
C PRO A 112 18.52 4.53 1.10
N ALA A 113 18.93 5.79 0.91
CA ALA A 113 19.78 6.15 -0.20
C ALA A 113 21.09 5.36 -0.09
N GLY A 114 21.23 4.35 -0.96
CA GLY A 114 22.50 3.65 -1.19
C GLY A 114 23.52 4.60 -1.82
#